data_AF-M4NLF7-F1
#
_entry.id   AF-M4NLF7-F1
#
_cell.length_a   1.000
_cell.length_b   1.000
_cell.length_c   1.000
_cell.angle_alpha   90.00
_cell.angle_beta   90.00
_cell.angle_gamma   90.00
#
_symmetry.space_group_name_H-M   'P 1'
#
loop_
_entity.id
_entity.type
_entity.pdbx_description
1 polymer ?
#
loop_
_entity_poly.entity_id
_entity_poly.type
_entity_poly.pdbx_seq_one_letter_code
_entity_poly.pdbx_strand_id
1 'polypeptide(L)'
;MDTLLPVAPKVRCHARGWRVAVSLLALLLVAPSAFAGTGSGGKAVAPIIAQIDAGHFKAADAAITGALAQPGLSADTRHALAFQRERMRRILLDFTLGADEVKARVRQQIPDLSDAEFAKWNAAGLFEHQVIDGRTLYFKRSPGNLFRLSPEAVARRAVQTPIGDGPMEALNEHQRAIYQTALAGHKSSVLPRRLRMTQTLTVDADAVPAGETVRAWIPYPQAVPGQQEDIRYVASVPATHQIAPASAPQRTVYLEKPAVAGQKTVFSVTYELTLFAQYHAIDPARVTAEKITPELAPFVAERAPHIVFTDAMRAFSRKVVGEEKNPYRIAQKLFAAVDQIPWAGAREYSTISNISDYALHAGHADCGQQTLLLMTLLRLNGIPARWQSGMVYSDDGSRYSNIHDWGYLYLPPYGWVPMDVTTGRLHPAAGDDKALEWFYLGGLDNWRIAFNDDYGRRFQPSKRQFRSDDVDSQRGEAEWRGGNLYFDQLDYGFDWQVLPAAQGRSGN
;
A
#
# COMPACT_ATOMS: atom_id res chain seq x y z
N MET A 1 74.01 -58.68 6.51
CA MET A 1 73.80 -57.24 6.79
C MET A 1 72.94 -56.72 5.67
N ASP A 2 71.66 -56.57 5.97
CA ASP A 2 70.59 -56.35 5.01
C ASP A 2 70.68 -54.96 4.37
N THR A 3 70.66 -54.92 3.05
CA THR A 3 70.31 -53.75 2.25
C THR A 3 69.90 -54.21 0.86
N LEU A 4 68.72 -53.73 0.45
CA LEU A 4 68.32 -53.38 -0.92
C LEU A 4 68.48 -54.44 -2.03
N LEU A 5 67.34 -54.87 -2.59
CA LEU A 5 67.23 -55.23 -4.00
C LEU A 5 65.89 -54.73 -4.58
N PRO A 6 65.90 -54.00 -5.72
CA PRO A 6 64.70 -53.70 -6.48
C PRO A 6 64.64 -54.52 -7.78
N VAL A 7 63.45 -54.99 -8.16
CA VAL A 7 63.15 -55.41 -9.54
C VAL A 7 61.68 -55.07 -9.86
N ALA A 8 61.48 -54.40 -11.00
CA ALA A 8 60.19 -54.01 -11.60
C ALA A 8 59.52 -55.20 -12.36
N PRO A 9 58.54 -55.02 -13.28
CA PRO A 9 57.31 -54.21 -13.34
C PRO A 9 56.06 -55.07 -13.74
N LYS A 10 54.94 -54.37 -14.03
CA LYS A 10 53.81 -54.72 -14.96
C LYS A 10 52.45 -55.08 -14.37
N VAL A 11 51.61 -54.05 -14.32
CA VAL A 11 50.28 -53.90 -14.96
C VAL A 11 49.52 -55.18 -15.35
N ARG A 12 48.33 -55.38 -14.76
CA ARG A 12 47.08 -55.61 -15.51
C ARG A 12 45.81 -55.31 -14.69
N CYS A 13 44.82 -54.84 -15.44
CA CYS A 13 43.54 -54.27 -15.08
C CYS A 13 42.67 -55.13 -14.15
N HIS A 14 41.92 -54.46 -13.27
CA HIS A 14 40.56 -54.87 -12.92
C HIS A 14 39.59 -53.70 -13.05
N ALA A 15 38.55 -53.95 -13.83
CA ALA A 15 37.39 -53.10 -14.02
C ALA A 15 36.54 -53.04 -12.76
N ARG A 16 35.99 -51.87 -12.44
CA ARG A 16 34.73 -51.73 -11.72
C ARG A 16 33.99 -50.52 -12.28
N GLY A 17 32.85 -50.81 -12.90
CA GLY A 17 31.99 -49.82 -13.52
C GLY A 17 31.34 -48.92 -12.48
N TRP A 18 31.33 -47.62 -12.80
CA TRP A 18 30.47 -46.66 -12.14
C TRP A 18 29.32 -46.33 -13.07
N ARG A 19 28.11 -46.71 -12.67
CA ARG A 19 26.88 -46.32 -13.34
C ARG A 19 26.61 -44.86 -13.02
N VAL A 20 26.64 -44.02 -14.05
CA VAL A 20 26.18 -42.64 -14.03
C VAL A 20 24.66 -42.67 -13.97
N ALA A 21 24.08 -42.25 -12.84
CA ALA A 21 22.67 -41.93 -12.75
C ALA A 21 22.50 -40.44 -13.10
N VAL A 22 22.01 -40.17 -14.31
CA VAL A 22 21.58 -38.85 -14.76
C VAL A 22 20.21 -38.58 -14.15
N SER A 23 20.16 -37.79 -13.09
CA SER A 23 18.92 -37.22 -12.56
C SER A 23 18.68 -35.88 -13.24
N LEU A 24 17.77 -35.87 -14.22
CA LEU A 24 17.20 -34.67 -14.83
C LEU A 24 16.38 -33.91 -13.78
N LEU A 25 16.98 -32.88 -13.16
CA LEU A 25 16.22 -31.91 -12.38
C LEU A 25 15.58 -30.91 -13.36
N ALA A 26 14.30 -31.10 -13.63
CA ALA A 26 13.49 -30.12 -14.34
C ALA A 26 13.35 -28.87 -13.45
N LEU A 27 14.11 -27.81 -13.76
CA LEU A 27 13.86 -26.47 -13.26
C LEU A 27 12.52 -25.98 -13.83
N LEU A 28 11.45 -26.15 -13.06
CA LEU A 28 10.20 -25.42 -13.24
C LEU A 28 10.44 -23.97 -12.81
N LEU A 29 10.90 -23.15 -13.77
CA LEU A 29 10.83 -21.70 -13.70
C LEU A 29 9.35 -21.31 -13.65
N VAL A 30 8.81 -21.15 -12.44
CA VAL A 30 7.56 -20.42 -12.23
C VAL A 30 7.89 -18.94 -12.44
N ALA A 31 7.79 -18.49 -13.69
CA ALA A 31 7.75 -17.07 -13.98
C ALA A 31 6.52 -16.48 -13.29
N PRO A 32 6.63 -15.41 -12.48
CA PRO A 32 5.46 -14.66 -12.07
C PRO A 32 4.85 -14.08 -13.34
N SER A 33 3.63 -14.48 -13.68
CA SER A 33 2.83 -13.87 -14.73
C SER A 33 2.55 -12.42 -14.37
N ALA A 34 3.52 -11.54 -14.66
CA ALA A 34 3.29 -10.12 -14.80
C ALA A 34 2.35 -9.97 -15.99
N PHE A 35 1.06 -9.77 -15.72
CA PHE A 35 0.14 -9.28 -16.74
C PHE A 35 0.56 -7.86 -17.11
N ALA A 36 1.53 -7.75 -18.02
CA ALA A 36 1.64 -6.60 -18.91
C ALA A 36 0.53 -6.74 -19.96
N GLY A 37 -0.71 -6.51 -19.55
CA GLY A 37 -1.87 -6.48 -20.44
C GLY A 37 -1.91 -5.19 -21.26
N THR A 38 -0.90 -4.93 -22.11
CA THR A 38 -0.84 -3.71 -22.94
C THR A 38 -0.79 -4.01 -24.45
N GLY A 39 -1.10 -5.22 -24.87
CA GLY A 39 -1.24 -5.57 -26.29
C GLY A 39 -2.71 -5.60 -26.72
N SER A 40 -3.19 -4.56 -27.40
CA SER A 40 -4.55 -4.39 -27.98
C SER A 40 -5.71 -4.01 -27.04
N GLY A 41 -5.92 -4.70 -25.92
CA GLY A 41 -7.06 -4.44 -25.02
C GLY A 41 -7.06 -3.03 -24.40
N GLY A 42 -5.88 -2.53 -24.05
CA GLY A 42 -5.72 -1.18 -23.50
C GLY A 42 -6.08 -0.05 -24.48
N LYS A 43 -5.92 -0.27 -25.80
CA LYS A 43 -6.26 0.75 -26.81
C LYS A 43 -7.77 0.99 -26.92
N ALA A 44 -8.59 -0.06 -26.72
CA ALA A 44 -10.04 0.05 -26.76
C ALA A 44 -10.62 0.71 -25.50
N VAL A 45 -9.98 0.51 -24.35
CA VAL A 45 -10.49 0.99 -23.05
C VAL A 45 -10.00 2.40 -22.71
N ALA A 46 -8.82 2.82 -23.19
CA ALA A 46 -8.24 4.13 -22.86
C ALA A 46 -9.15 5.34 -23.17
N PRO A 47 -9.84 5.42 -24.33
CA PRO A 47 -10.77 6.53 -24.58
C PRO A 47 -11.95 6.57 -23.60
N ILE A 48 -12.42 5.41 -23.15
CA ILE A 48 -13.49 5.29 -22.16
C ILE A 48 -13.01 5.74 -20.78
N ILE A 49 -11.80 5.35 -20.38
CA ILE A 49 -11.18 5.84 -19.13
C ILE A 49 -11.09 7.37 -19.16
N ALA A 50 -10.63 7.96 -20.27
CA ALA A 50 -10.55 9.41 -20.42
C ALA A 50 -11.92 10.10 -20.34
N GLN A 51 -12.97 9.49 -20.91
CA GLN A 51 -14.34 10.00 -20.77
C GLN A 51 -14.82 9.97 -19.31
N ILE A 52 -14.53 8.89 -18.58
CA ILE A 52 -14.89 8.77 -17.16
C ILE A 52 -14.11 9.78 -16.33
N ASP A 53 -12.80 9.93 -16.57
CA ASP A 53 -11.95 10.90 -15.86
C ASP A 53 -12.40 12.35 -16.11
N ALA A 54 -12.97 12.62 -17.29
CA ALA A 54 -13.59 13.90 -17.63
C ALA A 54 -15.06 14.05 -17.16
N GLY A 55 -15.63 13.04 -16.48
CA GLY A 55 -17.01 13.08 -15.98
C GLY A 55 -18.10 12.88 -17.03
N HIS A 56 -17.77 12.43 -18.25
CA HIS A 56 -18.72 12.15 -19.33
C HIS A 56 -19.33 10.74 -19.22
N PHE A 57 -20.04 10.46 -18.13
CA PHE A 57 -20.50 9.11 -17.78
C PHE A 57 -21.54 8.55 -18.75
N LYS A 58 -22.48 9.36 -19.24
CA LYS A 58 -23.44 8.93 -20.28
C LYS A 58 -22.73 8.50 -21.57
N ALA A 59 -21.72 9.26 -21.99
CA ALA A 59 -20.95 8.95 -23.19
C ALA A 59 -20.11 7.68 -22.99
N ALA A 60 -19.47 7.55 -21.83
CA ALA A 60 -18.70 6.37 -21.46
C ALA A 60 -19.57 5.11 -21.42
N ASP A 61 -20.76 5.16 -20.84
CA ASP A 61 -21.67 4.01 -20.79
C ASP A 61 -22.17 3.59 -22.18
N ALA A 62 -22.48 4.57 -23.05
CA ALA A 62 -22.82 4.30 -24.44
C ALA A 62 -21.65 3.66 -25.21
N ALA A 63 -20.42 4.16 -25.01
CA ALA A 63 -19.21 3.60 -25.61
C ALA A 63 -18.93 2.18 -25.10
N ILE A 64 -19.10 1.92 -23.81
CA ILE A 64 -18.98 0.58 -23.21
C ILE A 64 -20.03 -0.36 -23.82
N THR A 65 -21.28 0.07 -23.94
CA THR A 65 -22.35 -0.72 -24.55
C THR A 65 -22.01 -1.10 -26.00
N GLY A 66 -21.63 -0.10 -26.79
CA GLY A 66 -21.24 -0.30 -28.19
C GLY A 66 -20.04 -1.22 -28.34
N ALA A 67 -19.03 -1.08 -27.47
CA ALA A 67 -17.87 -1.96 -27.45
C ALA A 67 -18.25 -3.40 -27.10
N LEU A 68 -19.00 -3.62 -26.01
CA LEU A 68 -19.40 -4.95 -25.52
C LEU A 68 -20.26 -5.75 -26.52
N ALA A 69 -20.98 -5.05 -27.40
CA ALA A 69 -21.78 -5.63 -28.47
C ALA A 69 -20.95 -6.13 -29.66
N GLN A 70 -19.68 -5.70 -29.80
CA GLN A 70 -18.82 -6.15 -30.89
C GLN A 70 -18.45 -7.64 -30.72
N PRO A 71 -18.51 -8.44 -31.80
CA PRO A 71 -18.03 -9.81 -31.78
C PRO A 71 -16.49 -9.84 -31.64
N GLY A 72 -15.96 -10.96 -31.13
CA GLY A 72 -14.51 -11.18 -31.08
C GLY A 72 -13.74 -10.46 -29.96
N LEU A 73 -14.43 -9.78 -29.03
CA LEU A 73 -13.78 -9.25 -27.82
C LEU A 73 -13.20 -10.36 -26.94
N SER A 74 -11.94 -10.19 -26.53
CA SER A 74 -11.32 -11.07 -25.53
C SER A 74 -12.04 -10.96 -24.17
N ALA A 75 -11.97 -12.03 -23.38
CA ALA A 75 -12.52 -12.05 -22.03
C ALA A 75 -11.93 -10.93 -21.15
N ASP A 76 -10.62 -10.67 -21.27
CA ASP A 76 -9.93 -9.61 -20.53
C ASP A 76 -10.44 -8.21 -20.91
N THR A 77 -10.66 -7.94 -22.21
CA THR A 77 -11.21 -6.65 -22.65
C THR A 77 -12.65 -6.48 -22.15
N ARG A 78 -13.46 -7.55 -22.21
CA ARG A 78 -14.83 -7.55 -21.68
C ARG A 78 -14.84 -7.27 -20.17
N HIS A 79 -13.93 -7.89 -19.42
CA HIS A 79 -13.77 -7.66 -17.99
C HIS A 79 -13.33 -6.22 -17.69
N ALA A 80 -12.36 -5.68 -18.42
CA ALA A 80 -11.90 -4.29 -18.27
C ALA A 80 -13.01 -3.27 -18.58
N LEU A 81 -13.81 -3.49 -19.63
CA LEU A 81 -14.97 -2.64 -19.96
C LEU A 81 -16.06 -2.72 -18.88
N ALA A 82 -16.36 -3.91 -18.38
CA ALA A 82 -17.32 -4.09 -17.29
C ALA A 82 -16.84 -3.41 -16.00
N PHE A 83 -15.52 -3.46 -15.72
CA PHE A 83 -14.96 -2.74 -14.58
C PHE A 83 -15.13 -1.22 -14.71
N GLN A 84 -15.08 -0.65 -15.91
CA GLN A 84 -15.30 0.79 -16.08
C GLN A 84 -16.72 1.23 -15.68
N ARG A 85 -17.74 0.38 -15.87
CA ARG A 85 -19.09 0.64 -15.32
C ARG A 85 -19.10 0.63 -13.81
N GLU A 86 -18.45 -0.37 -13.23
CA GLU A 86 -18.29 -0.47 -11.77
C GLU A 86 -17.52 0.72 -11.20
N ARG A 87 -16.47 1.18 -11.89
CA ARG A 87 -15.70 2.38 -11.52
C ARG A 87 -16.57 3.63 -11.53
N MET A 88 -17.42 3.83 -12.53
CA MET A 88 -18.40 4.94 -12.54
C MET A 88 -19.34 4.88 -11.34
N ARG A 89 -19.86 3.68 -10.99
CA ARG A 89 -20.67 3.50 -9.77
C ARG A 89 -19.88 3.91 -8.53
N ARG A 90 -18.64 3.46 -8.37
CA ARG A 90 -17.78 3.77 -7.21
C ARG A 90 -17.46 5.26 -7.11
N ILE A 91 -17.19 5.93 -8.23
CA ILE A 91 -17.01 7.39 -8.25
C ILE A 91 -18.27 8.08 -7.69
N LEU A 92 -19.47 7.62 -8.04
CA LEU A 92 -20.72 8.18 -7.49
C LEU A 92 -20.94 7.87 -5.99
N LEU A 93 -20.25 6.87 -5.42
CA LEU A 93 -20.22 6.63 -3.97
C LEU A 93 -19.23 7.54 -3.23
N ASP A 94 -18.25 8.10 -3.94
CA ASP A 94 -17.30 9.08 -3.40
C ASP A 94 -17.81 10.52 -3.57
N PHE A 95 -18.42 10.85 -4.72
CA PHE A 95 -18.91 12.17 -5.08
C PHE A 95 -20.43 12.25 -4.93
N THR A 96 -20.89 12.49 -3.70
CA THR A 96 -22.32 12.42 -3.34
C THR A 96 -22.95 13.76 -3.02
N LEU A 97 -22.17 14.82 -2.82
CA LEU A 97 -22.67 16.09 -2.26
C LEU A 97 -22.89 17.15 -3.34
N GLY A 98 -23.96 17.94 -3.20
CA GLY A 98 -24.12 19.24 -3.85
C GLY A 98 -23.46 20.38 -3.07
N ALA A 99 -23.34 21.56 -3.70
CA ALA A 99 -22.69 22.72 -3.08
C ALA A 99 -23.35 23.15 -1.75
N ASP A 100 -24.69 23.14 -1.69
CA ASP A 100 -25.42 23.53 -0.48
C ASP A 100 -25.20 22.54 0.68
N GLU A 101 -25.05 21.25 0.38
CA GLU A 101 -24.72 20.23 1.38
C GLU A 101 -23.29 20.40 1.91
N VAL A 102 -22.33 20.76 1.04
CA VAL A 102 -20.97 21.10 1.47
C VAL A 102 -21.00 22.32 2.39
N LYS A 103 -21.67 23.41 2.00
CA LYS A 103 -21.83 24.60 2.84
C LYS A 103 -22.46 24.26 4.19
N ALA A 104 -23.53 23.48 4.20
CA ALA A 104 -24.21 23.06 5.43
C ALA A 104 -23.28 22.28 6.37
N ARG A 105 -22.44 21.38 5.83
CA ARG A 105 -21.46 20.62 6.62
C ARG A 105 -20.33 21.51 7.15
N VAL A 106 -19.81 22.45 6.36
CA VAL A 106 -18.78 23.40 6.84
C VAL A 106 -19.36 24.32 7.93
N ARG A 107 -20.63 24.72 7.81
CA ARG A 107 -21.32 25.54 8.82
C ARG A 107 -21.44 24.89 10.20
N GLN A 108 -21.30 23.57 10.30
CA GLN A 108 -21.22 22.89 11.60
C GLN A 108 -19.97 23.32 12.39
N GLN A 109 -18.90 23.71 11.71
CA GLN A 109 -17.66 24.18 12.33
C GLN A 109 -17.46 25.70 12.19
N ILE A 110 -18.03 26.33 11.16
CA ILE A 110 -17.98 27.78 10.90
C ILE A 110 -19.43 28.30 10.75
N PRO A 111 -20.18 28.53 11.84
CA PRO A 111 -21.61 28.84 11.78
C PRO A 111 -21.98 30.06 10.92
N ASP A 112 -21.08 31.05 10.86
CA ASP A 112 -21.23 32.31 10.12
C ASP A 112 -20.63 32.26 8.70
N LEU A 113 -20.34 31.07 8.15
CA LEU A 113 -19.77 30.90 6.80
C LEU A 113 -20.62 31.63 5.73
N SER A 114 -20.00 32.63 5.10
CA SER A 114 -20.58 33.36 3.98
C SER A 114 -20.45 32.61 2.65
N ASP A 115 -21.31 32.94 1.69
CA ASP A 115 -21.22 32.40 0.33
C ASP A 115 -19.94 32.85 -0.39
N ALA A 116 -19.41 34.03 -0.05
CA ALA A 116 -18.17 34.56 -0.60
C ALA A 116 -16.95 33.76 -0.12
N GLU A 117 -16.89 33.41 1.17
CA GLU A 117 -15.83 32.55 1.71
C GLU A 117 -15.88 31.15 1.09
N PHE A 118 -17.08 30.56 0.97
CA PHE A 118 -17.25 29.29 0.29
C PHE A 118 -16.76 29.35 -1.16
N ALA A 119 -17.17 30.37 -1.92
CA ALA A 119 -16.76 30.54 -3.31
C ALA A 119 -15.24 30.71 -3.45
N LYS A 120 -14.61 31.47 -2.54
CA LYS A 120 -13.15 31.64 -2.49
C LYS A 120 -12.44 30.29 -2.29
N TRP A 121 -12.84 29.50 -1.30
CA TRP A 121 -12.19 28.20 -1.04
C TRP A 121 -12.48 27.17 -2.13
N ASN A 122 -13.67 27.21 -2.74
CA ASN A 122 -13.99 26.36 -3.88
C ASN A 122 -13.14 26.69 -5.11
N ALA A 123 -12.98 27.98 -5.43
CA ALA A 123 -12.13 28.43 -6.53
C ALA A 123 -10.65 28.10 -6.31
N ALA A 124 -10.21 28.01 -5.05
CA ALA A 124 -8.87 27.56 -4.67
C ALA A 124 -8.69 26.03 -4.71
N GLY A 125 -9.72 25.25 -5.07
CA GLY A 125 -9.66 23.79 -5.15
C GLY A 125 -9.72 23.06 -3.81
N LEU A 126 -10.05 23.76 -2.71
CA LEU A 126 -10.09 23.16 -1.36
C LEU A 126 -11.29 22.24 -1.14
N PHE A 127 -12.29 22.31 -2.02
CA PHE A 127 -13.39 21.37 -2.09
C PHE A 127 -13.26 20.53 -3.36
N GLU A 128 -12.68 19.34 -3.22
CA GLU A 128 -12.56 18.40 -4.33
C GLU A 128 -13.94 18.08 -4.92
N HIS A 129 -14.07 18.23 -6.23
CA HIS A 129 -15.32 18.02 -6.97
C HIS A 129 -15.06 17.50 -8.39
N GLN A 130 -16.11 16.94 -8.99
CA GLN A 130 -16.14 16.56 -10.40
C GLN A 130 -17.43 17.07 -11.06
N VAL A 131 -17.33 17.43 -12.33
CA VAL A 131 -18.51 17.71 -13.16
C VAL A 131 -18.91 16.43 -13.87
N ILE A 132 -19.92 15.73 -13.37
CA ILE A 132 -20.41 14.46 -13.91
C ILE A 132 -21.71 14.71 -14.69
N ASP A 133 -21.68 14.49 -16.00
CA ASP A 133 -22.78 14.75 -16.94
C ASP A 133 -23.47 16.11 -16.73
N GLY A 134 -22.65 17.16 -16.52
CA GLY A 134 -23.11 18.54 -16.32
C GLY A 134 -23.51 18.90 -14.87
N ARG A 135 -23.42 17.96 -13.92
CA ARG A 135 -23.68 18.20 -12.50
C ARG A 135 -22.37 18.28 -11.73
N THR A 136 -22.17 19.35 -10.97
CA THR A 136 -21.03 19.43 -10.05
C THR A 136 -21.36 18.63 -8.79
N LEU A 137 -20.60 17.58 -8.53
CA LEU A 137 -20.69 16.75 -7.35
C LEU A 137 -19.38 16.86 -6.56
N TYR A 138 -19.49 17.02 -5.26
CA TYR A 138 -18.37 17.20 -4.34
C TYR A 138 -18.06 15.90 -3.63
N PHE A 139 -16.76 15.67 -3.43
CA PHE A 139 -16.27 14.52 -2.70
C PHE A 139 -16.79 14.54 -1.26
N LYS A 140 -17.32 13.42 -0.78
CA LYS A 140 -18.03 13.32 0.51
C LYS A 140 -17.21 13.75 1.73
N ARG A 141 -15.87 13.63 1.66
CA ARG A 141 -14.95 14.07 2.74
C ARG A 141 -14.42 15.49 2.55
N SER A 142 -14.64 16.13 1.40
CA SER A 142 -14.16 17.49 1.12
C SER A 142 -14.53 18.55 2.18
N PRO A 143 -15.73 18.54 2.83
CA PRO A 143 -16.02 19.51 3.88
C PRO A 143 -15.10 19.37 5.11
N GLY A 144 -14.72 18.13 5.45
CA GLY A 144 -13.78 17.85 6.53
C GLY A 144 -12.33 18.11 6.12
N ASN A 145 -11.97 17.73 4.90
CA ASN A 145 -10.63 17.94 4.34
C ASN A 145 -10.25 19.43 4.30
N LEU A 146 -11.20 20.35 4.09
CA LEU A 146 -10.96 21.79 4.14
C LEU A 146 -10.07 22.21 5.32
N PHE A 147 -10.33 21.66 6.51
CA PHE A 147 -9.61 22.04 7.72
C PHE A 147 -8.21 21.44 7.81
N ARG A 148 -7.90 20.41 7.03
CA ARG A 148 -6.54 19.91 6.87
C ARG A 148 -5.75 20.71 5.82
N LEU A 149 -6.46 21.31 4.86
CA LEU A 149 -5.86 22.01 3.73
C LEU A 149 -5.73 23.52 3.92
N SER A 150 -6.49 24.11 4.86
CA SER A 150 -6.58 25.56 5.02
C SER A 150 -6.43 25.99 6.48
N PRO A 151 -5.27 26.54 6.87
CA PRO A 151 -5.11 27.21 8.16
C PRO A 151 -6.11 28.35 8.38
N GLU A 152 -6.50 29.05 7.30
CA GLU A 152 -7.55 30.08 7.34
C GLU A 152 -8.89 29.49 7.79
N ALA A 153 -9.29 28.33 7.27
CA ALA A 153 -10.52 27.67 7.66
C ALA A 153 -10.46 27.15 9.11
N VAL A 154 -9.30 26.68 9.57
CA VAL A 154 -9.10 26.29 10.98
C VAL A 154 -9.28 27.48 11.91
N ALA A 155 -8.69 28.64 11.58
CA ALA A 155 -8.83 29.86 12.36
C ALA A 155 -10.29 30.37 12.44
N ARG A 156 -11.12 30.05 11.44
CA ARG A 156 -12.55 30.39 11.41
C ARG A 156 -13.44 29.45 12.24
N ARG A 157 -12.93 28.33 12.75
CA ARG A 157 -13.73 27.40 13.55
C ARG A 157 -14.25 28.07 14.82
N ALA A 158 -15.54 27.87 15.11
CA ALA A 158 -16.16 28.30 16.37
C ALA A 158 -15.52 27.61 17.59
N VAL A 159 -15.08 26.35 17.42
CA VAL A 159 -14.36 25.58 18.44
C VAL A 159 -13.01 25.18 17.88
N GLN A 160 -11.94 25.59 18.56
CA GLN A 160 -10.56 25.28 18.20
C GLN A 160 -10.18 23.87 18.64
N THR A 161 -10.73 22.88 17.95
CA THR A 161 -10.34 21.47 18.14
C THR A 161 -9.02 21.22 17.41
N PRO A 162 -7.98 20.68 18.08
CA PRO A 162 -6.75 20.28 17.43
C PRO A 162 -7.01 19.28 16.31
N ILE A 163 -6.23 19.38 15.23
CA ILE A 163 -6.20 18.33 14.21
C ILE A 163 -5.31 17.22 14.77
N GLY A 164 -5.90 16.06 15.02
CA GLY A 164 -5.16 14.89 15.46
C GLY A 164 -4.54 14.19 14.25
N ASP A 165 -3.22 14.08 14.26
CA ASP A 165 -2.47 13.14 13.43
C ASP A 165 -2.12 11.90 14.27
N GLY A 166 -1.58 10.86 13.62
CA GLY A 166 -1.12 9.70 14.35
C GLY A 166 0.04 10.03 15.31
N PRO A 167 0.36 9.12 16.23
CA PRO A 167 1.44 9.32 17.19
C PRO A 167 2.85 9.17 16.59
N MET A 168 2.95 8.75 15.33
CA MET A 168 4.23 8.54 14.63
C MET A 168 4.70 9.83 13.94
N GLU A 169 3.79 10.75 13.67
CA GLU A 169 3.96 11.95 12.86
C GLU A 169 4.72 13.07 13.59
N ALA A 170 4.95 12.90 14.90
CA ALA A 170 5.78 13.78 15.70
C ALA A 170 6.89 13.00 16.41
N LEU A 171 8.08 13.61 16.52
CA LEU A 171 9.22 12.98 17.18
C LEU A 171 8.88 12.65 18.65
N ASN A 172 8.87 11.36 18.98
CA ASN A 172 8.51 10.85 20.29
C ASN A 172 9.63 9.99 20.91
N GLU A 173 9.46 9.63 22.19
CA GLU A 173 10.43 8.82 22.94
C GLU A 173 10.67 7.43 22.32
N HIS A 174 9.67 6.87 21.66
CA HIS A 174 9.80 5.57 21.02
C HIS A 174 10.76 5.62 19.82
N GLN A 175 10.65 6.64 18.96
CA GLN A 175 11.59 6.85 17.84
C GLN A 175 13.00 7.16 18.34
N ARG A 176 13.14 7.96 19.41
CA ARG A 176 14.44 8.17 20.08
C ARG A 176 15.04 6.86 20.58
N ALA A 177 14.24 6.01 21.23
CA ALA A 177 14.69 4.72 21.74
C ALA A 177 15.13 3.78 20.61
N ILE A 178 14.40 3.74 19.49
CA ILE A 178 14.77 2.97 18.29
C ILE A 178 16.12 3.42 17.77
N TYR A 179 16.28 4.73 17.55
CA TYR A 179 17.51 5.35 17.05
C TYR A 179 18.71 5.01 17.95
N GLN A 180 18.60 5.27 19.25
CA GLN A 180 19.69 5.02 20.20
C GLN A 180 20.05 3.53 20.31
N THR A 181 19.04 2.65 20.33
CA THR A 181 19.26 1.21 20.43
C THR A 181 19.96 0.66 19.18
N ALA A 182 19.54 1.11 17.99
CA ALA A 182 20.13 0.68 16.73
C ALA A 182 21.59 1.10 16.60
N LEU A 183 21.92 2.34 16.99
CA LEU A 183 23.28 2.85 16.98
C LEU A 183 24.18 2.13 17.99
N ALA A 184 23.73 2.02 19.25
CA ALA A 184 24.51 1.36 20.30
C ALA A 184 24.74 -0.14 20.01
N GLY A 185 23.76 -0.81 19.39
CA GLY A 185 23.83 -2.23 19.08
C GLY A 185 24.47 -2.57 17.74
N HIS A 186 24.74 -1.58 16.88
CA HIS A 186 25.15 -1.76 15.48
C HIS A 186 24.25 -2.74 14.71
N LYS A 187 22.93 -2.67 14.96
CA LYS A 187 21.91 -3.52 14.34
C LYS A 187 20.79 -2.65 13.80
N SER A 188 20.34 -2.95 12.58
CA SER A 188 19.22 -2.21 11.99
C SER A 188 17.88 -2.62 12.57
N SER A 189 17.69 -3.90 12.93
CA SER A 189 16.46 -4.40 13.54
C SER A 189 16.58 -4.46 15.06
N VAL A 190 15.71 -3.75 15.77
CA VAL A 190 15.78 -3.57 17.23
C VAL A 190 14.39 -3.60 17.87
N LEU A 191 14.37 -3.62 19.21
CA LEU A 191 13.16 -3.52 20.04
C LEU A 191 12.05 -4.48 19.61
N PRO A 192 12.26 -5.81 19.68
CA PRO A 192 11.22 -6.78 19.32
C PRO A 192 9.97 -6.59 20.19
N ARG A 193 8.79 -6.65 19.57
CA ARG A 193 7.50 -6.51 20.23
C ARG A 193 6.55 -7.62 19.80
N ARG A 194 6.12 -8.44 20.76
CA ARG A 194 5.13 -9.49 20.50
C ARG A 194 3.74 -8.89 20.53
N LEU A 195 2.95 -9.14 19.49
CA LEU A 195 1.59 -8.63 19.34
C LEU A 195 0.63 -9.77 19.02
N ARG A 196 -0.58 -9.71 19.58
CA ARG A 196 -1.76 -10.42 19.10
C ARG A 196 -2.68 -9.43 18.40
N MET A 197 -3.13 -9.78 17.21
CA MET A 197 -4.04 -8.99 16.39
C MET A 197 -5.27 -9.82 16.04
N THR A 198 -6.45 -9.21 16.12
CA THR A 198 -7.71 -9.71 15.57
C THR A 198 -8.22 -8.72 14.55
N GLN A 199 -8.33 -9.17 13.31
CA GLN A 199 -9.00 -8.44 12.23
C GLN A 199 -10.44 -8.94 12.09
N THR A 200 -11.38 -8.02 11.91
CA THR A 200 -12.79 -8.34 11.66
C THR A 200 -13.25 -7.71 10.35
N LEU A 201 -14.04 -8.46 9.57
CA LEU A 201 -14.78 -7.97 8.42
C LEU A 201 -16.26 -8.28 8.66
N THR A 202 -17.10 -7.26 8.57
CA THR A 202 -18.53 -7.35 8.85
C THR A 202 -19.32 -6.93 7.62
N VAL A 203 -20.03 -7.87 7.01
CA VAL A 203 -20.99 -7.57 5.95
C VAL A 203 -22.33 -7.18 6.58
N ASP A 204 -22.94 -6.11 6.08
CA ASP A 204 -24.20 -5.60 6.59
C ASP A 204 -25.34 -6.63 6.51
N ALA A 205 -26.31 -6.49 7.42
CA ALA A 205 -27.49 -7.33 7.42
C ALA A 205 -28.25 -7.19 6.10
N ASP A 206 -28.69 -8.32 5.55
CA ASP A 206 -29.46 -8.41 4.31
C ASP A 206 -28.79 -7.85 3.03
N ALA A 207 -27.50 -7.49 3.08
CA ALA A 207 -26.71 -7.16 1.89
C ALA A 207 -26.51 -8.38 0.96
N VAL A 208 -26.66 -9.58 1.53
CA VAL A 208 -26.61 -10.86 0.82
C VAL A 208 -27.87 -11.67 1.16
N PRO A 209 -28.57 -12.25 0.17
CA PRO A 209 -29.77 -13.07 0.44
C PRO A 209 -29.47 -14.23 1.41
N ALA A 210 -30.40 -14.48 2.32
CA ALA A 210 -30.26 -15.55 3.30
C ALA A 210 -29.99 -16.91 2.65
N GLY A 211 -29.03 -17.65 3.20
CA GLY A 211 -28.59 -18.95 2.68
C GLY A 211 -27.52 -18.88 1.59
N GLU A 212 -27.26 -17.72 0.98
CA GLU A 212 -26.13 -17.55 0.06
C GLU A 212 -24.80 -17.55 0.81
N THR A 213 -23.79 -18.17 0.22
CA THR A 213 -22.43 -18.16 0.77
C THR A 213 -21.73 -16.83 0.49
N VAL A 214 -21.38 -16.13 1.57
CA VAL A 214 -20.43 -15.02 1.57
C VAL A 214 -19.03 -15.58 1.68
N ARG A 215 -18.14 -15.10 0.80
CA ARG A 215 -16.72 -15.45 0.73
C ARG A 215 -15.93 -14.21 1.11
N ALA A 216 -15.01 -14.32 2.07
CA ALA A 216 -14.24 -13.20 2.59
C ALA A 216 -12.74 -13.46 2.52
N TRP A 217 -11.97 -12.40 2.28
CA TRP A 217 -10.52 -12.38 2.29
C TRP A 217 -10.08 -11.32 3.30
N ILE A 218 -9.54 -11.77 4.43
CA ILE A 218 -9.01 -10.89 5.47
C ILE A 218 -7.48 -10.86 5.34
N PRO A 219 -6.83 -9.68 5.28
CA PRO A 219 -5.38 -9.57 5.17
C PRO A 219 -4.65 -10.33 6.28
N TYR A 220 -3.50 -10.91 5.96
CA TYR A 220 -2.71 -11.74 6.87
C TYR A 220 -1.23 -11.38 6.73
N PRO A 221 -0.46 -11.29 7.83
CA PRO A 221 0.89 -10.74 7.80
C PRO A 221 1.87 -11.51 6.90
N GLN A 222 2.76 -10.76 6.25
CA GLN A 222 3.90 -11.29 5.50
C GLN A 222 5.05 -11.68 6.42
N ALA A 223 5.84 -12.69 6.07
CA ALA A 223 7.09 -12.93 6.80
C ALA A 223 8.18 -12.03 6.19
N VAL A 224 8.63 -11.00 6.93
CA VAL A 224 9.63 -10.04 6.45
C VAL A 224 10.81 -10.03 7.43
N PRO A 225 11.94 -10.68 7.09
CA PRO A 225 13.09 -10.79 7.99
C PRO A 225 13.54 -9.43 8.51
N GLY A 226 13.74 -9.32 9.82
CA GLY A 226 14.16 -8.08 10.48
C GLY A 226 13.08 -6.99 10.57
N GLN A 227 11.83 -7.27 10.18
CA GLN A 227 10.68 -6.36 10.36
C GLN A 227 9.54 -7.07 11.10
N GLN A 228 9.13 -8.25 10.64
CA GLN A 228 8.09 -9.04 11.30
C GLN A 228 8.30 -10.54 11.13
N GLU A 229 8.33 -11.25 12.27
CA GLU A 229 8.72 -12.66 12.36
C GLU A 229 7.79 -13.43 13.32
N ASP A 230 8.06 -14.73 13.49
CA ASP A 230 7.33 -15.64 14.39
C ASP A 230 5.79 -15.58 14.24
N ILE A 231 5.33 -15.47 12.99
CA ILE A 231 3.91 -15.36 12.67
C ILE A 231 3.20 -16.68 13.01
N ARG A 232 2.23 -16.60 13.91
CA ARG A 232 1.42 -17.72 14.39
C ARG A 232 -0.05 -17.42 14.19
N TYR A 233 -0.71 -18.22 13.36
CA TYR A 233 -2.17 -18.24 13.29
C TYR A 233 -2.73 -18.74 14.63
N VAL A 234 -3.77 -18.07 15.15
CA VAL A 234 -4.44 -18.44 16.40
C VAL A 234 -5.82 -19.03 16.13
N ALA A 235 -6.71 -18.27 15.47
CA ALA A 235 -8.08 -18.69 15.22
C ALA A 235 -8.74 -17.84 14.12
N SER A 236 -9.90 -18.28 13.64
CA SER A 236 -10.78 -17.52 12.76
C SER A 236 -12.23 -17.82 13.06
N VAL A 237 -13.11 -16.88 12.68
CA VAL A 237 -14.55 -17.11 12.62
C VAL A 237 -14.99 -16.91 11.18
N PRO A 238 -15.56 -17.95 10.52
CA PRO A 238 -15.68 -19.34 10.98
C PRO A 238 -14.32 -20.04 11.10
N ALA A 239 -14.28 -21.19 11.79
CA ALA A 239 -13.03 -21.93 12.03
C ALA A 239 -12.42 -22.57 10.76
N THR A 240 -13.27 -22.91 9.78
CA THR A 240 -12.80 -23.41 8.47
C THR A 240 -12.27 -22.25 7.65
N HIS A 241 -11.02 -22.37 7.20
CA HIS A 241 -10.30 -21.29 6.54
C HIS A 241 -9.23 -21.83 5.59
N GLN A 242 -8.74 -20.97 4.70
CA GLN A 242 -7.55 -21.22 3.88
C GLN A 242 -6.61 -20.02 3.96
N ILE A 243 -5.40 -20.22 4.47
CA ILE A 243 -4.37 -19.17 4.48
C ILE A 243 -3.60 -19.20 3.16
N ALA A 244 -3.49 -18.05 2.51
CA ALA A 244 -2.67 -17.90 1.30
C ALA A 244 -1.20 -18.27 1.59
N PRO A 245 -0.47 -18.82 0.60
CA PRO A 245 0.93 -19.18 0.76
C PRO A 245 1.77 -17.94 1.12
N ALA A 246 2.88 -18.14 1.82
CA ALA A 246 3.77 -17.05 2.22
C ALA A 246 4.40 -16.29 1.04
N SER A 247 4.35 -16.85 -0.17
CA SER A 247 4.78 -16.18 -1.41
C SER A 247 3.71 -15.29 -2.05
N ALA A 248 2.48 -15.29 -1.54
CA ALA A 248 1.42 -14.43 -2.06
C ALA A 248 1.71 -12.97 -1.68
N PRO A 249 1.93 -12.04 -2.63
CA PRO A 249 2.34 -10.67 -2.27
C PRO A 249 1.26 -9.88 -1.54
N GLN A 250 -0.01 -10.21 -1.80
CA GLN A 250 -1.16 -9.81 -0.97
C GLN A 250 -1.70 -11.07 -0.30
N ARG A 251 -1.30 -11.29 0.96
CA ARG A 251 -1.55 -12.52 1.69
C ARG A 251 -2.83 -12.37 2.51
N THR A 252 -3.73 -13.33 2.39
CA THR A 252 -5.05 -13.28 3.01
C THR A 252 -5.40 -14.61 3.65
N VAL A 253 -6.28 -14.58 4.65
CA VAL A 253 -7.07 -15.75 5.06
C VAL A 253 -8.42 -15.69 4.35
N TYR A 254 -8.72 -16.76 3.62
CA TYR A 254 -9.98 -16.98 2.94
C TYR A 254 -10.97 -17.71 3.85
N LEU A 255 -12.20 -17.22 3.91
CA LEU A 255 -13.27 -17.69 4.79
C LEU A 255 -14.60 -17.76 4.02
N GLU A 256 -15.47 -18.69 4.39
CA GLU A 256 -16.82 -18.81 3.80
C GLU A 256 -17.88 -18.99 4.89
N LYS A 257 -19.00 -18.27 4.79
CA LYS A 257 -20.12 -18.40 5.73
C LYS A 257 -21.44 -18.03 5.04
N PRO A 258 -22.57 -18.74 5.28
CA PRO A 258 -23.86 -18.35 4.75
C PRO A 258 -24.38 -17.07 5.43
N ALA A 259 -25.04 -16.20 4.66
CA ALA A 259 -25.78 -15.07 5.20
C ALA A 259 -27.07 -15.52 5.90
N VAL A 260 -27.48 -14.78 6.94
CA VAL A 260 -28.69 -15.05 7.74
C VAL A 260 -29.59 -13.83 7.72
N ALA A 261 -30.89 -14.02 7.46
CA ALA A 261 -31.86 -12.94 7.38
C ALA A 261 -31.85 -12.06 8.65
N GLY A 262 -31.81 -10.74 8.47
CA GLY A 262 -31.79 -9.74 9.53
C GLY A 262 -30.51 -9.69 10.37
N GLN A 263 -29.44 -10.43 9.99
CA GLN A 263 -28.19 -10.48 10.74
C GLN A 263 -26.98 -10.08 9.88
N LYS A 264 -26.05 -9.35 10.50
CA LYS A 264 -24.74 -9.06 9.90
C LYS A 264 -23.93 -10.35 9.76
N THR A 265 -23.20 -10.50 8.66
CA THR A 265 -22.28 -11.63 8.46
C THR A 265 -20.87 -11.22 8.88
N VAL A 266 -20.46 -11.67 10.07
CA VAL A 266 -19.16 -11.34 10.66
C VAL A 266 -18.13 -12.45 10.41
N PHE A 267 -16.95 -12.03 9.96
CA PHE A 267 -15.73 -12.83 9.81
C PHE A 267 -14.61 -12.26 10.68
N SER A 268 -13.76 -13.12 11.23
CA SER A 268 -12.56 -12.66 11.93
C SER A 268 -11.37 -13.59 11.78
N VAL A 269 -10.17 -13.04 11.95
CA VAL A 269 -8.89 -13.76 11.98
C VAL A 269 -8.06 -13.20 13.11
N THR A 270 -7.57 -14.09 13.98
CA THR A 270 -6.64 -13.77 15.06
C THR A 270 -5.29 -14.43 14.79
N TYR A 271 -4.22 -13.67 14.93
CA TYR A 271 -2.86 -14.14 14.81
C TYR A 271 -1.93 -13.40 15.77
N GLU A 272 -0.72 -13.93 15.92
CA GLU A 272 0.34 -13.32 16.68
C GLU A 272 1.62 -13.22 15.85
N LEU A 273 2.43 -12.22 16.13
CA LEU A 273 3.68 -11.97 15.43
C LEU A 273 4.63 -11.14 16.31
N THR A 274 5.92 -11.17 15.97
CA THR A 274 6.95 -10.35 16.59
C THR A 274 7.34 -9.26 15.61
N LEU A 275 7.13 -7.99 15.97
CA LEU A 275 7.45 -6.81 15.18
C LEU A 275 8.77 -6.22 15.64
N PHE A 276 9.62 -5.79 14.71
CA PHE A 276 10.90 -5.15 14.96
C PHE A 276 10.87 -3.73 14.42
N ALA A 277 11.44 -2.81 15.18
CA ALA A 277 11.69 -1.48 14.67
C ALA A 277 12.96 -1.51 13.83
N GLN A 278 13.05 -0.63 12.85
CA GLN A 278 14.19 -0.53 11.96
C GLN A 278 14.82 0.86 12.04
N TYR A 279 16.14 0.93 12.07
CA TYR A 279 16.88 2.16 11.82
C TYR A 279 18.21 1.87 11.12
N HIS A 280 18.44 2.53 10.00
CA HIS A 280 19.65 2.43 9.21
C HIS A 280 20.42 3.75 9.28
N ALA A 281 21.62 3.72 9.87
CA ALA A 281 22.53 4.86 9.89
C ALA A 281 23.17 5.06 8.51
N ILE A 282 22.43 5.73 7.62
CA ILE A 282 22.82 5.96 6.24
C ILE A 282 23.86 7.09 6.20
N ASP A 283 25.07 6.77 5.75
CA ASP A 283 26.11 7.73 5.42
C ASP A 283 26.03 8.05 3.92
N PRO A 284 25.60 9.27 3.55
CA PRO A 284 25.48 9.67 2.15
C PRO A 284 26.79 9.49 1.37
N ALA A 285 27.96 9.63 2.01
CA ALA A 285 29.26 9.50 1.35
C ALA A 285 29.56 8.07 0.89
N ARG A 286 28.90 7.07 1.49
CA ARG A 286 29.03 5.65 1.12
C ARG A 286 28.01 5.21 0.08
N VAL A 287 26.95 6.00 -0.13
CA VAL A 287 25.90 5.66 -1.07
C VAL A 287 26.34 5.92 -2.50
N THR A 288 26.23 4.90 -3.34
CA THR A 288 26.56 4.96 -4.76
C THR A 288 25.35 4.57 -5.61
N ALA A 289 25.32 5.01 -6.87
CA ALA A 289 24.30 4.58 -7.81
C ALA A 289 24.43 3.07 -8.06
N GLU A 290 23.33 2.33 -7.91
CA GLU A 290 23.34 0.88 -8.10
C GLU A 290 23.39 0.52 -9.58
N LYS A 291 24.14 -0.53 -9.92
CA LYS A 291 24.06 -1.16 -11.23
C LYS A 291 22.81 -2.03 -11.25
N ILE A 292 21.79 -1.59 -11.98
CA ILE A 292 20.50 -2.30 -12.04
C ILE A 292 20.67 -3.73 -12.54
N THR A 293 20.50 -4.69 -11.63
CA THR A 293 20.50 -6.12 -11.90
C THR A 293 19.12 -6.58 -12.39
N PRO A 294 18.97 -7.79 -12.96
CA PRO A 294 17.66 -8.33 -13.32
C PRO A 294 16.66 -8.37 -12.15
N GLU A 295 17.13 -8.59 -10.93
CA GLU A 295 16.31 -8.63 -9.72
C GLU A 295 15.79 -7.23 -9.33
N LEU A 296 16.57 -6.18 -9.61
CA LEU A 296 16.20 -4.79 -9.33
C LEU A 296 15.45 -4.11 -10.48
N ALA A 297 15.53 -4.65 -11.71
CA ALA A 297 14.92 -4.07 -12.90
C ALA A 297 13.40 -3.77 -12.75
N PRO A 298 12.57 -4.66 -12.16
CA PRO A 298 11.14 -4.37 -11.95
C PRO A 298 10.88 -3.20 -11.00
N PHE A 299 11.86 -2.86 -10.16
CA PHE A 299 11.76 -1.84 -9.13
C PHE A 299 12.30 -0.48 -9.57
N VAL A 300 12.80 -0.35 -10.80
CA VAL A 300 13.12 0.94 -11.44
C VAL A 300 12.27 1.22 -12.68
N ALA A 301 11.53 0.22 -13.16
CA ALA A 301 10.66 0.35 -14.31
C ALA A 301 9.31 1.02 -13.99
N GLU A 302 8.69 1.59 -15.02
CA GLU A 302 7.27 1.94 -15.02
C GLU A 302 6.41 0.70 -14.74
N ARG A 303 5.29 0.92 -14.07
CA ARG A 303 4.26 -0.08 -13.84
C ARG A 303 2.90 0.58 -13.90
N ALA A 304 2.34 0.59 -15.11
CA ALA A 304 1.01 1.10 -15.36
C ALA A 304 -0.05 0.34 -14.51
N PRO A 305 -1.12 1.03 -14.08
CA PRO A 305 -1.38 2.44 -14.39
C PRO A 305 -0.83 3.42 -13.34
N HIS A 306 -0.37 2.96 -12.18
CA HIS A 306 -0.06 3.84 -11.04
C HIS A 306 1.39 4.35 -10.96
N ILE A 307 2.34 3.70 -11.64
CA ILE A 307 3.71 4.19 -11.79
C ILE A 307 3.96 4.45 -13.28
N VAL A 308 3.86 5.71 -13.69
CA VAL A 308 4.07 6.14 -15.07
C VAL A 308 4.89 7.42 -15.06
N PHE A 309 5.94 7.45 -15.87
CA PHE A 309 6.83 8.59 -16.04
C PHE A 309 6.19 9.57 -17.02
N THR A 310 5.16 10.28 -16.58
CA THR A 310 4.52 11.34 -17.36
C THR A 310 5.46 12.54 -17.50
N ASP A 311 5.19 13.43 -18.45
CA ASP A 311 6.00 14.65 -18.60
C ASP A 311 5.91 15.57 -17.38
N ALA A 312 4.77 15.58 -16.68
CA ALA A 312 4.60 16.25 -15.40
C ALA A 312 5.52 15.66 -14.32
N MET A 313 5.60 14.32 -14.22
CA MET A 313 6.54 13.65 -13.31
C MET A 313 8.00 14.01 -13.61
N ARG A 314 8.38 14.00 -14.89
CA ARG A 314 9.72 14.41 -15.32
C ARG A 314 10.03 15.86 -14.98
N ALA A 315 9.07 16.76 -15.19
CA ALA A 315 9.23 18.18 -14.88
C ALA A 315 9.36 18.42 -13.36
N PHE A 316 8.48 17.80 -12.56
CA PHE A 316 8.53 17.88 -11.10
C PHE A 316 9.86 17.34 -10.56
N SER A 317 10.26 16.15 -11.00
CA SER A 317 11.53 15.53 -10.61
C SER A 317 12.73 16.43 -10.95
N ARG A 318 12.82 16.96 -12.18
CA ARG A 318 13.93 17.86 -12.55
C ARG A 318 13.99 19.10 -11.66
N LYS A 319 12.83 19.71 -11.37
CA LYS A 319 12.74 20.88 -10.49
C LYS A 319 13.24 20.58 -9.07
N VAL A 320 12.87 19.44 -8.51
CA VAL A 320 13.22 19.05 -7.14
C VAL A 320 14.66 18.57 -7.03
N VAL A 321 15.09 17.68 -7.93
CA VAL A 321 16.41 17.04 -7.89
C VAL A 321 17.53 18.00 -8.29
N GLY A 322 17.33 18.77 -9.36
CA GLY A 322 18.36 19.60 -9.97
C GLY A 322 19.56 18.76 -10.45
N GLU A 323 20.77 19.21 -10.11
CA GLU A 323 22.01 18.53 -10.51
C GLU A 323 22.53 17.49 -9.50
N GLU A 324 21.76 17.17 -8.45
CA GLU A 324 22.16 16.16 -7.48
C GLU A 324 22.32 14.79 -8.14
N LYS A 325 23.41 14.09 -7.79
CA LYS A 325 23.75 12.75 -8.33
C LYS A 325 23.84 11.68 -7.25
N ASN A 326 23.95 12.06 -5.98
CA ASN A 326 23.99 11.11 -4.88
C ASN A 326 22.58 10.52 -4.63
N PRO A 327 22.38 9.20 -4.77
CA PRO A 327 21.04 8.60 -4.68
C PRO A 327 20.29 8.90 -3.38
N TYR A 328 20.99 8.93 -2.25
CA TYR A 328 20.35 9.24 -0.98
C TYR A 328 19.96 10.71 -0.86
N ARG A 329 20.79 11.63 -1.37
CA ARG A 329 20.43 13.06 -1.42
C ARG A 329 19.28 13.34 -2.39
N ILE A 330 19.21 12.62 -3.52
CA ILE A 330 18.04 12.62 -4.42
C ILE A 330 16.81 12.16 -3.65
N ALA A 331 16.90 11.03 -2.92
CA ALA A 331 15.79 10.51 -2.12
C ALA A 331 15.34 11.51 -1.05
N GLN A 332 16.26 12.15 -0.32
CA GLN A 332 15.93 13.19 0.67
C GLN A 332 15.16 14.36 0.06
N LYS A 333 15.60 14.86 -1.11
CA LYS A 333 14.93 15.96 -1.81
C LYS A 333 13.52 15.57 -2.27
N LEU A 334 13.37 14.39 -2.86
CA LEU A 334 12.07 13.90 -3.33
C LEU A 334 11.12 13.59 -2.17
N PHE A 335 11.62 12.95 -1.11
CA PHE A 335 10.87 12.69 0.12
C PHE A 335 10.35 14.00 0.70
N ALA A 336 11.22 15.00 0.92
CA ALA A 336 10.81 16.30 1.45
C ALA A 336 9.82 17.05 0.56
N ALA A 337 9.91 16.89 -0.77
CA ALA A 337 8.98 17.53 -1.70
C ALA A 337 7.60 16.86 -1.71
N VAL A 338 7.53 15.54 -1.51
CA VAL A 338 6.26 14.79 -1.41
C VAL A 338 5.63 14.95 -0.03
N ASP A 339 6.43 14.95 1.03
CA ASP A 339 6.07 15.25 2.44
C ASP A 339 5.37 16.63 2.57
N GLN A 340 5.73 17.60 1.72
CA GLN A 340 5.07 18.91 1.68
C GLN A 340 3.64 18.90 1.09
N ILE A 341 3.22 17.82 0.43
CA ILE A 341 1.85 17.69 -0.09
C ILE A 341 0.94 17.41 1.11
N PRO A 342 -0.05 18.27 1.42
CA PRO A 342 -0.88 18.10 2.60
C PRO A 342 -1.60 16.75 2.62
N TRP A 343 -1.66 16.14 3.80
CA TRP A 343 -2.50 14.96 4.01
C TRP A 343 -3.97 15.35 4.11
N ALA A 344 -4.82 14.66 3.36
CA ALA A 344 -6.27 14.72 3.54
C ALA A 344 -6.92 13.39 3.17
N GLY A 345 -8.17 13.18 3.61
CA GLY A 345 -8.86 11.93 3.32
C GLY A 345 -9.02 11.74 1.80
N ALA A 346 -8.60 10.61 1.28
CA ALA A 346 -8.67 10.31 -0.14
C ALA A 346 -9.99 9.64 -0.57
N ARG A 347 -10.20 9.65 -1.89
CA ARG A 347 -11.11 8.77 -2.62
C ARG A 347 -10.64 7.33 -2.54
N GLU A 348 -11.56 6.40 -2.79
CA GLU A 348 -11.21 4.99 -2.92
C GLU A 348 -10.28 4.77 -4.13
N TYR A 349 -9.19 4.02 -3.95
CA TYR A 349 -8.13 3.88 -4.96
C TYR A 349 -8.62 3.27 -6.28
N SER A 350 -9.59 2.36 -6.23
CA SER A 350 -10.24 1.80 -7.42
C SER A 350 -11.02 2.82 -8.27
N THR A 351 -11.18 4.06 -7.79
CA THR A 351 -11.77 5.16 -8.55
C THR A 351 -10.72 6.00 -9.29
N ILE A 352 -9.43 5.81 -9.05
CA ILE A 352 -8.34 6.65 -9.57
C ILE A 352 -7.61 5.90 -10.69
N SER A 353 -7.55 6.49 -11.89
CA SER A 353 -6.92 5.85 -13.05
C SER A 353 -5.39 5.77 -12.92
N ASN A 354 -4.74 6.84 -12.47
CA ASN A 354 -3.32 6.86 -12.12
C ASN A 354 -3.11 7.58 -10.79
N ILE A 355 -2.64 6.85 -9.76
CA ILE A 355 -2.56 7.35 -8.39
C ILE A 355 -1.39 8.32 -8.20
N SER A 356 -0.21 8.02 -8.77
CA SER A 356 0.93 8.93 -8.67
C SER A 356 0.63 10.27 -9.35
N ASP A 357 0.01 10.23 -10.54
CA ASP A 357 -0.38 11.44 -11.27
C ASP A 357 -1.47 12.22 -10.53
N TYR A 358 -2.46 11.53 -9.95
CA TYR A 358 -3.46 12.16 -9.10
C TYR A 358 -2.81 12.90 -7.91
N ALA A 359 -1.91 12.23 -7.18
CA ALA A 359 -1.26 12.80 -6.00
C ALA A 359 -0.42 14.05 -6.32
N LEU A 360 0.17 14.12 -7.53
CA LEU A 360 0.93 15.28 -7.98
C LEU A 360 0.03 16.51 -8.25
N HIS A 361 -1.22 16.30 -8.66
CA HIS A 361 -2.10 17.38 -9.15
C HIS A 361 -3.25 17.75 -8.20
N ALA A 362 -3.66 16.85 -7.29
CA ALA A 362 -4.84 17.05 -6.44
C ALA A 362 -4.66 18.14 -5.36
N GLY A 363 -3.42 18.55 -5.07
CA GLY A 363 -3.11 19.50 -3.99
C GLY A 363 -3.18 18.90 -2.59
N HIS A 364 -3.50 17.61 -2.48
CA HIS A 364 -3.49 16.81 -1.27
C HIS A 364 -3.29 15.33 -1.65
N ALA A 365 -2.84 14.52 -0.70
CA ALA A 365 -2.68 13.09 -0.91
C ALA A 365 -2.73 12.31 0.42
N ASP A 366 -3.27 11.10 0.41
CA ASP A 366 -3.17 10.18 1.55
C ASP A 366 -1.92 9.27 1.48
N CYS A 367 -1.82 8.30 2.39
CA CYS A 367 -0.59 7.53 2.60
C CYS A 367 -0.13 6.75 1.36
N GLY A 368 -1.03 6.02 0.71
CA GLY A 368 -0.70 5.28 -0.49
C GLY A 368 -0.53 6.16 -1.72
N GLN A 369 -1.25 7.29 -1.82
CA GLN A 369 -1.05 8.28 -2.88
C GLN A 369 0.34 8.90 -2.83
N GLN A 370 0.77 9.38 -1.67
CA GLN A 370 2.11 9.93 -1.48
C GLN A 370 3.19 8.87 -1.70
N THR A 371 2.99 7.65 -1.18
CA THR A 371 3.95 6.54 -1.36
C THR A 371 4.13 6.18 -2.84
N LEU A 372 3.04 6.05 -3.62
CA LEU A 372 3.13 5.77 -5.05
C LEU A 372 3.77 6.92 -5.85
N LEU A 373 3.50 8.17 -5.46
CA LEU A 373 4.17 9.33 -6.04
C LEU A 373 5.69 9.30 -5.77
N LEU A 374 6.10 9.12 -4.51
CA LEU A 374 7.50 9.05 -4.15
C LEU A 374 8.20 7.88 -4.86
N MET A 375 7.58 6.70 -4.88
CA MET A 375 8.11 5.56 -5.64
C MET A 375 8.27 5.91 -7.13
N THR A 376 7.28 6.55 -7.76
CA THR A 376 7.36 6.93 -9.18
C THR A 376 8.54 7.87 -9.43
N LEU A 377 8.75 8.85 -8.57
CA LEU A 377 9.86 9.80 -8.66
C LEU A 377 11.22 9.14 -8.40
N LEU A 378 11.33 8.24 -7.41
CA LEU A 378 12.56 7.49 -7.13
C LEU A 378 12.95 6.61 -8.33
N ARG A 379 11.99 5.83 -8.85
CA ARG A 379 12.20 4.95 -10.00
C ARG A 379 12.61 5.73 -11.24
N LEU A 380 11.99 6.88 -11.47
CA LEU A 380 12.35 7.80 -12.55
C LEU A 380 13.81 8.27 -12.46
N ASN A 381 14.37 8.37 -11.25
CA ASN A 381 15.77 8.72 -11.01
C ASN A 381 16.69 7.49 -10.87
N GLY A 382 16.22 6.30 -11.28
CA GLY A 382 17.01 5.07 -11.25
C GLY A 382 17.23 4.49 -9.84
N ILE A 383 16.47 4.95 -8.84
CA ILE A 383 16.53 4.43 -7.47
C ILE A 383 15.46 3.33 -7.34
N PRO A 384 15.84 2.06 -7.10
CA PRO A 384 14.85 1.00 -6.97
C PRO A 384 13.93 1.25 -5.78
N ALA A 385 12.63 1.16 -5.99
CA ALA A 385 11.63 1.39 -4.94
C ALA A 385 10.51 0.35 -5.00
N ARG A 386 10.04 -0.13 -3.84
CA ARG A 386 8.94 -1.11 -3.72
C ARG A 386 7.93 -0.68 -2.65
N TRP A 387 6.74 -1.26 -2.74
CA TRP A 387 5.57 -0.93 -1.93
C TRP A 387 5.44 -1.87 -0.72
N GLN A 388 4.88 -1.37 0.37
CA GLN A 388 4.35 -2.20 1.45
C GLN A 388 3.09 -1.55 2.02
N SER A 389 2.10 -2.37 2.41
CA SER A 389 0.89 -1.87 3.06
C SER A 389 0.38 -2.79 4.15
N GLY A 390 -0.34 -2.21 5.09
CA GLY A 390 -1.07 -2.96 6.09
C GLY A 390 -1.75 -2.04 7.09
N MET A 391 -1.35 -2.15 8.35
CA MET A 391 -1.92 -1.32 9.41
C MET A 391 -0.86 -0.79 10.37
N VAL A 392 -1.22 0.27 11.09
CA VAL A 392 -0.46 0.88 12.17
C VAL A 392 -1.28 0.87 13.47
N TYR A 393 -0.62 0.76 14.60
CA TYR A 393 -1.20 0.87 15.94
C TYR A 393 -0.29 1.70 16.85
N SER A 394 -0.72 2.06 18.06
CA SER A 394 0.18 2.70 19.04
C SER A 394 -0.07 2.20 20.45
N ASP A 395 1.03 1.86 21.12
CA ASP A 395 1.06 1.43 22.52
C ASP A 395 1.47 2.58 23.47
N ASP A 396 1.11 3.81 23.12
CA ASP A 396 1.31 5.02 23.93
C ASP A 396 0.12 5.33 24.89
N GLY A 397 -0.87 4.43 24.95
CA GLY A 397 -2.10 4.58 25.70
C GLY A 397 -3.28 5.18 24.92
N SER A 398 -3.07 5.68 23.69
CA SER A 398 -4.12 6.25 22.83
C SER A 398 -5.08 5.20 22.25
N ARG A 399 -4.69 3.92 22.25
CA ARG A 399 -5.36 2.83 21.52
C ARG A 399 -5.48 3.10 20.00
N TYR A 400 -4.62 3.97 19.45
CA TYR A 400 -4.61 4.30 18.02
C TYR A 400 -4.48 3.05 17.16
N SER A 401 -5.24 3.00 16.07
CA SER A 401 -5.06 2.06 14.99
C SER A 401 -5.63 2.61 13.69
N ASN A 402 -4.94 2.36 12.57
CA ASN A 402 -5.38 2.79 11.25
C ASN A 402 -4.76 1.90 10.16
N ILE A 403 -5.30 1.96 8.95
CA ILE A 403 -4.64 1.43 7.75
C ILE A 403 -3.51 2.37 7.33
N HIS A 404 -2.44 1.84 6.74
CA HIS A 404 -1.29 2.64 6.32
C HIS A 404 -0.45 1.99 5.22
N ASP A 405 0.07 2.83 4.35
CA ASP A 405 0.93 2.46 3.21
C ASP A 405 2.28 3.16 3.32
N TRP A 406 3.33 2.43 2.96
CA TRP A 406 4.70 2.94 2.97
C TRP A 406 5.54 2.22 1.92
N GLY A 407 6.82 2.57 1.82
CA GLY A 407 7.70 2.04 0.79
C GLY A 407 9.04 1.56 1.32
N TYR A 408 9.82 1.02 0.39
CA TYR A 408 11.25 0.80 0.56
C TYR A 408 11.98 1.33 -0.66
N LEU A 409 13.21 1.76 -0.44
CA LEU A 409 14.16 2.09 -1.48
C LEU A 409 15.45 1.27 -1.32
N TYR A 410 16.12 0.97 -2.42
CA TYR A 410 17.38 0.24 -2.39
C TYR A 410 18.57 1.20 -2.46
N LEU A 411 19.40 1.20 -1.43
CA LEU A 411 20.58 2.06 -1.32
C LEU A 411 21.83 1.22 -1.03
N PRO A 412 22.79 1.09 -1.94
CA PRO A 412 24.06 0.44 -1.64
C PRO A 412 24.88 1.24 -0.64
N PRO A 413 25.63 0.62 0.29
CA PRO A 413 25.70 -0.82 0.56
C PRO A 413 24.62 -1.33 1.55
N TYR A 414 23.63 -0.51 1.89
CA TYR A 414 22.61 -0.78 2.90
C TYR A 414 21.50 -1.76 2.45
N GLY A 415 21.31 -1.93 1.14
CA GLY A 415 20.25 -2.77 0.58
C GLY A 415 18.88 -2.10 0.63
N TRP A 416 17.82 -2.88 0.83
CA TRP A 416 16.46 -2.34 1.00
C TRP A 416 16.33 -1.66 2.36
N VAL A 417 16.11 -0.36 2.35
CA VAL A 417 15.80 0.44 3.54
C VAL A 417 14.38 0.98 3.44
N PRO A 418 13.66 1.13 4.56
CA PRO A 418 12.28 1.57 4.51
C PRO A 418 12.16 3.10 4.32
N MET A 419 10.99 3.52 3.86
CA MET A 419 10.59 4.92 3.80
C MET A 419 9.09 5.08 4.09
N ASP A 420 8.72 6.07 4.89
CA ASP A 420 7.33 6.44 5.16
C ASP A 420 7.16 7.95 5.00
N VAL A 421 6.83 8.37 3.77
CA VAL A 421 6.71 9.78 3.41
C VAL A 421 5.48 10.45 4.01
N THR A 422 4.49 9.66 4.42
CA THR A 422 3.25 10.16 5.01
C THR A 422 3.44 10.56 6.46
N THR A 423 4.19 9.74 7.21
CA THR A 423 4.65 10.17 8.53
C THR A 423 5.65 11.32 8.41
N GLY A 424 6.41 11.34 7.31
CA GLY A 424 7.11 12.54 6.87
C GLY A 424 8.41 12.80 7.62
N ARG A 425 8.91 14.03 7.49
CA ARG A 425 10.11 14.45 8.20
C ARG A 425 9.76 14.81 9.64
N LEU A 426 10.57 14.33 10.56
CA LEU A 426 10.42 14.68 11.97
C LEU A 426 11.09 16.03 12.25
N HIS A 427 10.75 16.62 13.39
CA HIS A 427 11.28 17.91 13.83
C HIS A 427 12.06 17.75 15.15
N PRO A 428 13.37 17.41 15.09
CA PRO A 428 14.23 17.29 16.26
C PRO A 428 14.27 18.57 17.10
N ALA A 429 14.17 18.44 18.42
CA ALA A 429 14.29 19.56 19.35
C ALA A 429 15.77 19.89 19.67
N ALA A 430 15.99 20.97 20.42
CA ALA A 430 17.32 21.28 20.95
C ALA A 430 17.78 20.14 21.88
N GLY A 431 18.83 19.43 21.48
CA GLY A 431 19.38 18.26 22.20
C GLY A 431 19.19 16.93 21.48
N ASP A 432 18.28 16.86 20.50
CA ASP A 432 18.13 15.70 19.63
C ASP A 432 19.21 15.68 18.53
N ASP A 433 19.59 14.49 18.07
CA ASP A 433 20.43 14.35 16.88
C ASP A 433 19.64 14.77 15.63
N LYS A 434 20.25 15.60 14.78
CA LYS A 434 19.63 16.08 13.53
C LYS A 434 19.30 14.94 12.57
N ALA A 435 19.97 13.79 12.66
CA ALA A 435 19.67 12.61 11.87
C ALA A 435 18.22 12.11 12.07
N LEU A 436 17.59 12.41 13.22
CA LEU A 436 16.20 12.04 13.49
C LEU A 436 15.20 12.74 12.57
N GLU A 437 15.54 13.87 11.92
CA GLU A 437 14.69 14.48 10.88
C GLU A 437 14.32 13.46 9.80
N TRP A 438 15.28 12.59 9.46
CA TRP A 438 15.18 11.59 8.40
C TRP A 438 14.86 10.20 8.93
N PHE A 439 14.30 10.08 10.14
CA PHE A 439 13.98 8.79 10.74
C PHE A 439 13.15 7.90 9.81
N TYR A 440 12.10 8.44 9.19
CA TYR A 440 11.26 7.71 8.23
C TYR A 440 11.81 7.64 6.81
N LEU A 441 13.09 7.96 6.59
CA LEU A 441 13.83 7.67 5.36
C LEU A 441 15.08 6.86 5.71
N GLY A 442 14.86 5.57 5.99
CA GLY A 442 15.86 4.67 6.54
C GLY A 442 15.44 4.03 7.87
N GLY A 443 14.24 4.30 8.38
CA GLY A 443 13.73 3.70 9.61
C GLY A 443 12.23 3.47 9.60
N LEU A 444 11.77 2.62 10.52
CA LEU A 444 10.38 2.28 10.80
C LEU A 444 10.23 1.99 12.29
N ASP A 445 9.12 2.40 12.88
CA ASP A 445 8.68 1.88 14.18
C ASP A 445 8.23 0.40 14.09
N ASN A 446 8.11 -0.24 15.26
CA ASN A 446 7.48 -1.58 15.41
C ASN A 446 5.97 -1.49 15.71
N TRP A 447 5.36 -0.36 15.35
CA TRP A 447 3.96 -0.02 15.53
C TRP A 447 3.14 -0.27 14.27
N ARG A 448 3.65 -1.13 13.39
CA ARG A 448 3.03 -1.44 12.10
C ARG A 448 3.12 -2.92 11.75
N ILE A 449 2.12 -3.40 11.04
CA ILE A 449 2.04 -4.77 10.50
C ILE A 449 1.92 -4.68 8.99
N ALA A 450 2.84 -5.30 8.28
CA ALA A 450 2.78 -5.48 6.83
C ALA A 450 1.89 -6.67 6.48
N PHE A 451 0.83 -6.42 5.72
CA PHE A 451 -0.01 -7.47 5.13
C PHE A 451 0.39 -7.76 3.68
N ASN A 452 0.89 -6.74 2.99
CA ASN A 452 1.13 -6.78 1.56
C ASN A 452 2.52 -6.22 1.24
N ASP A 453 3.31 -6.96 0.46
CA ASP A 453 4.63 -6.52 -0.03
C ASP A 453 4.57 -6.02 -1.48
N ASP A 454 3.36 -5.90 -2.03
CA ASP A 454 3.11 -5.40 -3.37
C ASP A 454 1.65 -4.93 -3.52
N TYR A 455 1.39 -4.08 -4.51
CA TYR A 455 0.07 -3.53 -4.81
C TYR A 455 -0.58 -4.22 -6.02
N GLY A 456 -1.91 -4.22 -6.07
CA GLY A 456 -2.70 -4.69 -7.21
C GLY A 456 -2.42 -6.14 -7.63
N ARG A 457 -2.24 -7.03 -6.65
CA ARG A 457 -2.01 -8.46 -6.89
C ARG A 457 -3.27 -9.28 -6.67
N ARG A 458 -3.39 -10.41 -7.36
CA ARG A 458 -4.53 -11.32 -7.17
C ARG A 458 -4.41 -12.05 -5.84
N PHE A 459 -5.53 -12.26 -5.18
CA PHE A 459 -5.61 -13.14 -4.01
C PHE A 459 -5.45 -14.61 -4.39
N GLN A 460 -5.12 -15.41 -3.37
CA GLN A 460 -5.03 -16.86 -3.45
C GLN A 460 -5.84 -17.47 -2.30
N PRO A 461 -7.03 -18.07 -2.55
CA PRO A 461 -7.68 -18.21 -3.85
C PRO A 461 -8.12 -16.86 -4.44
N SER A 462 -8.23 -16.78 -5.76
CA SER A 462 -8.64 -15.54 -6.43
C SER A 462 -10.12 -15.26 -6.25
N LYS A 463 -10.47 -13.98 -6.12
CA LYS A 463 -11.85 -13.50 -6.24
C LYS A 463 -12.40 -13.80 -7.63
N ARG A 464 -13.72 -13.98 -7.69
CA ARG A 464 -14.46 -14.11 -8.95
C ARG A 464 -15.01 -12.77 -9.41
N GLN A 465 -15.32 -11.89 -8.48
CA GLN A 465 -15.85 -10.55 -8.71
C GLN A 465 -14.72 -9.52 -8.67
N PHE A 466 -15.00 -8.28 -9.11
CA PHE A 466 -14.03 -7.20 -9.01
C PHE A 466 -13.54 -7.01 -7.58
N ARG A 467 -12.26 -6.70 -7.42
CA ARG A 467 -11.70 -6.31 -6.13
C ARG A 467 -12.38 -5.02 -5.63
N SER A 468 -12.64 -4.94 -4.32
CA SER A 468 -13.07 -3.69 -3.69
C SER A 468 -11.89 -2.71 -3.63
N ASP A 469 -10.73 -3.22 -3.23
CA ASP A 469 -9.47 -2.51 -3.23
C ASP A 469 -8.50 -3.21 -4.19
N ASP A 470 -8.34 -2.67 -5.39
CA ASP A 470 -7.46 -3.21 -6.41
C ASP A 470 -6.02 -2.71 -6.28
N VAL A 471 -5.66 -2.06 -5.16
CA VAL A 471 -4.33 -1.52 -4.92
C VAL A 471 -3.75 -2.05 -3.62
N ASP A 472 -4.22 -1.62 -2.45
CA ASP A 472 -3.53 -1.86 -1.17
C ASP A 472 -4.08 -3.02 -0.36
N SER A 473 -5.37 -3.34 -0.45
CA SER A 473 -6.03 -4.42 0.30
C SER A 473 -5.78 -4.43 1.82
N GLN A 474 -6.02 -3.33 2.53
CA GLN A 474 -5.80 -3.29 4.00
C GLN A 474 -7.04 -3.66 4.84
N ARG A 475 -8.25 -3.45 4.30
CA ARG A 475 -9.54 -3.59 5.02
C ARG A 475 -10.17 -4.98 4.92
N GLY A 476 -9.66 -5.81 4.01
CA GLY A 476 -10.30 -7.05 3.59
C GLY A 476 -11.45 -6.82 2.63
N GLU A 477 -11.88 -7.91 2.01
CA GLU A 477 -12.93 -7.87 0.99
C GLU A 477 -13.87 -9.06 1.08
N ALA A 478 -15.10 -8.89 0.59
CA ALA A 478 -16.05 -9.99 0.49
C ALA A 478 -16.75 -10.03 -0.87
N GLU A 479 -17.24 -11.20 -1.25
CA GLU A 479 -18.08 -11.40 -2.42
C GLU A 479 -19.06 -12.55 -2.17
N TRP A 480 -20.11 -12.61 -2.98
CA TRP A 480 -21.00 -13.77 -3.04
C TRP A 480 -21.25 -14.12 -4.51
N ARG A 481 -22.16 -15.06 -4.82
CA ARG A 481 -22.40 -15.45 -6.21
C ARG A 481 -22.94 -14.31 -7.07
N GLY A 482 -23.71 -13.39 -6.47
CA GLY A 482 -24.36 -12.29 -7.17
C GLY A 482 -23.50 -11.03 -7.38
N GLY A 483 -22.34 -10.91 -6.71
CA GLY A 483 -21.49 -9.74 -6.90
C GLY A 483 -20.43 -9.52 -5.81
N ASN A 484 -19.62 -8.49 -6.02
CA ASN A 484 -18.70 -7.96 -5.02
C ASN A 484 -19.48 -7.24 -3.92
N LEU A 485 -19.02 -7.33 -2.67
CA LEU A 485 -19.49 -6.49 -1.58
C LEU A 485 -18.49 -5.34 -1.41
N TYR A 486 -18.93 -4.13 -1.73
CA TYR A 486 -18.10 -2.94 -1.70
C TYR A 486 -18.18 -2.24 -0.34
N PHE A 487 -17.38 -1.19 -0.12
CA PHE A 487 -17.24 -0.51 1.16
C PHE A 487 -18.49 0.26 1.62
N ASP A 488 -19.54 0.31 0.80
CA ASP A 488 -20.89 0.78 1.17
C ASP A 488 -21.75 -0.32 1.84
N GLN A 489 -21.26 -1.56 1.92
CA GLN A 489 -21.99 -2.75 2.39
C GLN A 489 -21.21 -3.57 3.43
N LEU A 490 -20.03 -3.09 3.83
CA LEU A 490 -19.18 -3.77 4.79
C LEU A 490 -18.41 -2.77 5.64
N ASP A 491 -18.01 -3.26 6.81
CA ASP A 491 -17.15 -2.56 7.76
C ASP A 491 -15.99 -3.48 8.18
N TYR A 492 -14.95 -2.89 8.76
CA TYR A 492 -13.78 -3.61 9.23
C TYR A 492 -13.33 -3.10 10.60
N GLY A 493 -12.57 -3.93 11.31
CA GLY A 493 -12.05 -3.57 12.64
C GLY A 493 -10.74 -4.25 12.95
N PHE A 494 -9.95 -3.58 13.80
CA PHE A 494 -8.71 -4.08 14.37
C PHE A 494 -8.84 -4.08 15.89
N ASP A 495 -8.52 -5.21 16.52
CA ASP A 495 -8.28 -5.27 17.96
C ASP A 495 -6.92 -5.89 18.22
N TRP A 496 -6.15 -5.28 19.12
CA TRP A 496 -4.76 -5.63 19.32
C TRP A 496 -4.38 -5.62 20.79
N GLN A 497 -3.43 -6.49 21.11
CA GLN A 497 -2.89 -6.65 22.44
C GLN A 497 -1.38 -6.91 22.35
N VAL A 498 -0.59 -6.07 23.00
CA VAL A 498 0.83 -6.34 23.23
C VAL A 498 0.93 -7.51 24.20
N LEU A 499 1.70 -8.52 23.81
CA LEU A 499 1.95 -9.69 24.63
C LEU A 499 3.31 -9.54 25.34
N PRO A 500 3.52 -10.23 26.48
CA PRO A 500 4.85 -10.38 27.05
C PRO A 500 5.82 -10.89 25.98
N ALA A 501 7.07 -10.42 26.03
CA ALA A 501 8.12 -10.96 25.17
C ALA A 501 8.15 -12.48 25.32
N ALA A 502 8.22 -13.20 24.20
CA ALA A 502 8.32 -14.66 24.26
C ALA A 502 9.57 -15.02 25.08
N GLN A 503 9.38 -15.74 26.20
CA GLN A 503 10.50 -16.27 26.96
C GLN A 503 11.25 -17.26 26.06
N GLY A 504 12.44 -16.87 25.59
CA GLY A 504 13.40 -17.77 24.96
C GLY A 504 13.21 -18.02 23.47
N ARG A 505 13.89 -17.21 22.65
CA ARG A 505 14.88 -17.76 21.71
C ARG A 505 16.21 -17.07 22.01
N SER A 506 16.99 -17.71 22.89
CA SER A 506 18.43 -17.52 22.92
C SER A 506 18.96 -17.66 21.49
N GLY A 507 19.77 -16.69 21.05
CA GLY A 507 20.43 -16.77 19.76
C GLY A 507 21.18 -18.08 19.59
N ASN A 508 21.12 -18.62 18.38
CA ASN A 508 22.21 -19.41 17.84
C ASN A 508 23.09 -18.50 17.01
#